data_AF-A0A961MJC8-F1
#
_entry.id   AF-A0A961MJC8-F1
#
_cell.length_a   1.000
_cell.length_b   1.000
_cell.length_c   1.000
_cell.angle_alpha   90.00
_cell.angle_beta   90.00
_cell.angle_gamma   90.00
#
_symmetry.space_group_name_H-M   'P 1'
#
loop_
_entity.id
_entity.type
_entity.pdbx_description
1 polymer ?
#
loop_
_entity_poly.entity_id
_entity_poly.type
_entity_poly.pdbx_seq_one_letter_code
_entity_poly.pdbx_strand_id
1 'polypeptide(L)'
;MSEHAPIFEVIDTTWPAARHEMAGGFKVRFGAGGGSRASCASLEVPLDAADIAAAEAAHRTAGQVPKFMVRPGEQALDDALHRRGYSLFDPVTIYAAPVDRIADAVPPVTAFMHWPPLQIVRDLWSELGIGPARQAVMERAAEPRSAVLGRMGDRAAGAMFAAIHG
;
A
#
# COMPACT_ATOMS: atom_id res chain seq x y z
N MET A 1 25.49 8.41 5.59
CA MET A 1 25.13 6.97 5.66
C MET A 1 23.69 6.87 5.17
N SER A 2 23.48 6.17 4.06
CA SER A 2 22.17 6.07 3.40
C SER A 2 21.29 5.08 4.16
N GLU A 3 20.74 5.52 5.28
CA GLU A 3 19.71 4.78 5.99
C GLU A 3 18.48 4.73 5.06
N HIS A 4 18.19 3.55 4.52
CA HIS A 4 17.03 3.39 3.68
C HIS A 4 15.82 3.66 4.57
N ALA A 5 15.00 4.66 4.21
CA ALA A 5 13.73 4.90 4.90
C ALA A 5 13.00 3.55 5.06
N PRO A 6 12.33 3.28 6.20
CA PRO A 6 11.70 1.99 6.49
C PRO A 6 10.48 1.79 5.61
N ILE A 7 10.69 1.60 4.30
CA ILE A 7 9.69 1.86 3.27
C ILE A 7 8.50 0.91 3.36
N PHE A 8 8.74 -0.30 3.87
CA PHE A 8 7.71 -1.29 4.13
C PHE A 8 6.86 -0.93 5.35
N GLU A 9 7.44 -0.28 6.37
CA GLU A 9 6.70 0.27 7.50
C GLU A 9 5.88 1.49 7.06
N VAL A 10 6.46 2.37 6.22
CA VAL A 10 5.72 3.48 5.60
C VAL A 10 4.50 2.96 4.85
N ILE A 11 4.63 1.90 4.05
CA ILE A 11 3.49 1.27 3.34
C ILE A 11 2.43 0.78 4.34
N ASP A 12 2.83 0.08 5.40
CA ASP A 12 1.89 -0.48 6.37
C ASP A 12 1.13 0.61 7.16
N THR A 13 1.78 1.74 7.45
CA THR A 13 1.16 2.87 8.16
C THR A 13 0.27 3.73 7.25
N THR A 14 0.73 4.01 6.04
CA THR A 14 0.08 4.96 5.12
C THR A 14 -0.93 4.30 4.18
N TRP A 15 -0.86 2.98 4.00
CA TRP A 15 -1.82 2.19 3.21
C TRP A 15 -2.18 0.87 3.93
N PRO A 16 -2.81 0.94 5.11
CA PRO A 16 -2.97 -0.22 5.97
C PRO A 16 -3.98 -1.26 5.47
N ALA A 17 -3.64 -2.53 5.72
CA ALA A 17 -4.60 -3.62 5.68
C ALA A 17 -5.75 -3.40 6.68
N ALA A 18 -6.86 -4.12 6.53
CA ALA A 18 -7.94 -4.09 7.51
C ALA A 18 -7.52 -4.74 8.83
N ARG A 19 -6.70 -5.80 8.74
CA ARG A 19 -6.02 -6.45 9.86
C ARG A 19 -4.79 -7.20 9.34
N HIS A 20 -3.92 -7.62 10.24
CA HIS A 20 -2.83 -8.55 9.94
C HIS A 20 -2.68 -9.57 11.06
N GLU A 21 -2.02 -10.68 10.76
CA GLU A 21 -1.63 -11.69 11.74
C GLU A 21 -0.29 -12.32 11.37
N MET A 22 0.34 -13.00 12.32
CA MET A 22 1.54 -13.78 12.07
C MET A 22 1.17 -15.24 11.79
N ALA A 23 1.65 -15.79 10.67
CA ALA A 23 1.45 -17.19 10.31
C ALA A 23 2.71 -17.75 9.66
N GLY A 24 3.30 -18.80 10.25
CA GLY A 24 4.50 -19.45 9.69
C GLY A 24 5.70 -18.52 9.51
N GLY A 25 5.87 -17.51 10.36
CA GLY A 25 6.94 -16.53 10.20
C GLY A 25 6.66 -15.44 9.16
N PHE A 26 5.44 -15.36 8.62
CA PHE A 26 5.00 -14.29 7.75
C PHE A 26 4.01 -13.35 8.43
N LYS A 27 4.13 -12.05 8.17
CA LYS A 27 3.08 -11.06 8.46
C LYS A 27 2.07 -11.09 7.32
N VAL A 28 0.93 -11.74 7.55
CA VAL A 28 -0.16 -11.90 6.59
C VAL A 28 -1.13 -10.73 6.71
N ARG A 29 -1.30 -9.97 5.62
CA ARG A 29 -2.20 -8.82 5.57
C ARG A 29 -3.54 -9.21 4.93
N PHE A 30 -4.63 -8.74 5.54
CA PHE A 30 -5.99 -8.94 5.05
C PHE A 30 -6.57 -7.59 4.62
N GLY A 31 -6.64 -7.36 3.31
CA GLY A 31 -6.85 -6.02 2.78
C GLY A 31 -8.31 -5.64 2.56
N ALA A 32 -9.24 -6.60 2.65
CA ALA A 32 -10.67 -6.38 2.38
C ALA A 32 -10.92 -5.63 1.05
N GLY A 33 -10.19 -6.01 0.00
CA GLY A 33 -10.24 -5.35 -1.31
C GLY A 33 -9.33 -4.11 -1.47
N GLY A 34 -8.51 -3.79 -0.47
CA GLY A 34 -7.57 -2.65 -0.45
C GLY A 34 -6.35 -2.75 -1.38
N GLY A 35 -6.30 -3.77 -2.27
CA GLY A 35 -5.21 -4.00 -3.22
C GLY A 35 -4.16 -5.00 -2.74
N SER A 36 -3.18 -5.29 -3.61
CA SER A 36 -2.20 -6.38 -3.41
C SER A 36 -1.34 -6.18 -2.16
N ARG A 37 -0.75 -4.99 -1.97
CA ARG A 37 0.13 -4.70 -0.82
C ARG A 37 -0.59 -4.83 0.52
N ALA A 38 -1.85 -4.40 0.60
CA ALA A 38 -2.69 -4.57 1.78
C ALA A 38 -3.22 -6.02 1.96
N SER A 39 -3.00 -6.92 1.00
CA SER A 39 -3.56 -8.28 0.98
C SER A 39 -2.50 -9.36 0.72
N CYS A 40 -1.27 -9.17 1.20
CA CYS A 40 -0.15 -10.08 0.97
C CYS A 40 0.59 -10.44 2.27
N ALA A 41 1.38 -11.51 2.20
CA ALA A 41 2.28 -11.95 3.24
C ALA A 41 3.71 -11.42 3.00
N SER A 42 4.37 -10.94 4.05
CA SER A 42 5.81 -10.62 4.03
C SER A 42 6.57 -11.51 5.01
N LEU A 43 7.77 -11.95 4.65
CA LEU A 43 8.62 -12.76 5.51
C LEU A 43 9.18 -11.90 6.65
N GLU A 44 9.09 -12.38 7.89
CA GLU A 44 9.55 -11.67 9.09
C GLU A 44 10.58 -12.47 9.91
N VAL A 45 10.93 -13.68 9.43
CA VAL A 45 11.92 -14.57 10.04
C VAL A 45 12.83 -15.15 8.96
N PRO A 46 14.00 -15.74 9.30
CA PRO A 46 14.79 -16.50 8.33
C PRO A 46 13.96 -17.55 7.59
N LEU A 47 14.17 -17.70 6.27
CA LEU A 47 13.35 -18.55 5.41
C LEU A 47 13.34 -20.04 5.84
N ASP A 48 14.44 -20.53 6.41
CA ASP A 48 14.57 -21.88 6.94
C ASP A 48 13.72 -22.14 8.20
N ALA A 49 13.36 -21.07 8.92
CA ALA A 49 12.44 -21.10 10.05
C ALA A 49 10.98 -20.77 9.66
N ALA A 50 10.72 -20.47 8.38
CA ALA A 50 9.41 -20.05 7.90
C ALA A 50 8.59 -21.23 7.34
N ASP A 51 7.27 -21.12 7.45
CA ASP A 51 6.30 -22.04 6.86
C ASP A 51 5.39 -21.28 5.89
N ILE A 52 5.73 -21.36 4.60
CA ILE A 52 4.93 -20.78 3.51
C ILE A 52 3.52 -21.36 3.50
N ALA A 53 3.33 -22.66 3.80
CA ALA A 53 2.01 -23.29 3.74
C ALA A 53 1.06 -22.74 4.81
N ALA A 54 1.57 -22.37 5.99
CA ALA A 54 0.78 -21.69 7.02
C ALA A 54 0.28 -20.32 6.55
N ALA A 55 1.13 -19.51 5.92
CA ALA A 55 0.72 -18.21 5.36
C ALA A 55 -0.31 -18.35 4.23
N GLU A 56 -0.14 -19.36 3.37
CA GLU A 56 -1.14 -19.66 2.34
C GLU A 56 -2.48 -20.09 2.92
N ALA A 57 -2.47 -20.92 3.97
CA ALA A 57 -3.67 -21.36 4.66
C ALA A 57 -4.40 -20.18 5.31
N ALA A 58 -3.67 -19.25 5.93
CA ALA A 58 -4.23 -18.01 6.48
C ALA A 58 -4.95 -17.19 5.39
N HIS A 59 -4.32 -17.00 4.22
CA HIS A 59 -4.97 -16.33 3.09
C HIS A 59 -6.23 -17.06 2.62
N ARG A 60 -6.16 -18.38 2.39
CA ARG A 60 -7.28 -19.19 1.89
C ARG A 60 -8.46 -19.19 2.86
N THR A 61 -8.21 -19.32 4.17
CA THR A 61 -9.23 -19.25 5.22
C THR A 61 -9.97 -17.91 5.21
N ALA A 62 -9.28 -16.82 4.88
CA ALA A 62 -9.89 -15.50 4.73
C ALA A 62 -10.51 -15.24 3.35
N GLY A 63 -10.61 -16.25 2.48
CA GLY A 63 -11.11 -16.10 1.12
C GLY A 63 -10.21 -15.27 0.19
N GLN A 64 -8.93 -15.09 0.56
CA GLN A 64 -7.94 -14.38 -0.26
C GLN A 64 -7.12 -15.38 -1.07
N VAL A 65 -6.77 -14.98 -2.29
CA VAL A 65 -5.73 -15.67 -3.07
C VAL A 65 -4.38 -15.43 -2.37
N PRO A 66 -3.59 -16.49 -2.08
CA PRO A 66 -2.26 -16.33 -1.52
C PRO A 66 -1.39 -15.40 -2.37
N LYS A 67 -0.79 -14.40 -1.73
CA LYS A 67 0.13 -13.45 -2.34
C LYS A 67 1.28 -13.17 -1.39
N PHE A 68 2.48 -13.08 -1.92
CA PHE A 68 3.67 -12.78 -1.14
C PHE A 68 4.34 -11.53 -1.69
N MET A 69 4.83 -10.68 -0.79
CA MET A 69 5.71 -9.57 -1.12
C MET A 69 7.14 -10.07 -1.02
N VAL A 70 7.86 -10.04 -2.15
CA VAL A 70 9.31 -10.28 -2.19
C VAL A 70 10.02 -8.92 -2.18
N ARG A 71 10.89 -8.72 -1.19
CA ARG A 71 11.66 -7.49 -0.96
C ARG A 71 13.07 -7.61 -1.56
N PRO A 72 13.80 -6.50 -1.76
CA PRO A 72 15.21 -6.56 -2.16
C PRO A 72 16.03 -7.44 -1.22
N GLY A 73 16.78 -8.38 -1.79
CA GLY A 73 17.58 -9.37 -1.05
C GLY A 73 16.87 -10.71 -0.74
N GLU A 74 15.57 -10.83 -1.00
CA GLU A 74 14.79 -12.05 -0.72
C GLU A 74 14.77 -13.05 -1.91
N GLN A 75 15.86 -13.18 -2.66
CA GLN A 75 15.95 -14.11 -3.80
C GLN A 75 15.62 -15.56 -3.42
N ALA A 76 16.06 -16.01 -2.24
CA ALA A 76 15.76 -17.36 -1.78
C ALA A 76 14.26 -17.61 -1.55
N LEU A 77 13.53 -16.58 -1.11
CA LEU A 77 12.07 -16.63 -0.95
C LEU A 77 11.41 -16.69 -2.33
N ASP A 78 11.85 -15.85 -3.27
CA ASP A 78 11.34 -15.83 -4.65
C ASP A 78 11.48 -17.22 -5.32
N ASP A 79 12.67 -17.83 -5.21
CA ASP A 79 12.93 -19.18 -5.73
C ASP A 79 12.02 -20.24 -5.07
N ALA A 80 11.79 -20.13 -3.76
CA ALA A 80 10.93 -21.06 -3.02
C ALA A 80 9.46 -20.92 -3.45
N LEU A 81 8.99 -19.70 -3.68
CA LEU A 81 7.66 -19.41 -4.21
C LEU A 81 7.55 -19.89 -5.66
N HIS A 82 8.55 -19.66 -6.51
CA HIS A 82 8.55 -20.13 -7.89
C HIS A 82 8.43 -21.66 -7.98
N ARG A 83 9.17 -22.41 -7.16
CA ARG A 83 9.04 -23.89 -7.07
C ARG A 83 7.65 -24.35 -6.63
N ARG A 84 6.90 -23.49 -5.94
CA ARG A 84 5.50 -23.72 -5.52
C ARG A 84 4.47 -23.28 -6.57
N GLY A 85 4.93 -22.79 -7.73
CA GLY A 85 4.06 -22.38 -8.84
C GLY A 85 3.61 -20.91 -8.80
N TYR A 86 4.21 -20.08 -7.93
CA TYR A 86 3.96 -18.65 -7.96
C TYR A 86 4.62 -18.01 -9.18
N SER A 87 3.96 -16.98 -9.71
CA SER A 87 4.47 -16.12 -10.77
C SER A 87 4.47 -14.66 -10.32
N LEU A 88 5.30 -13.84 -10.97
CA LEU A 88 5.29 -12.40 -10.79
C LEU A 88 3.91 -11.84 -11.21
N PHE A 89 3.27 -11.09 -10.31
CA PHE A 89 1.90 -10.61 -10.50
C PHE A 89 1.80 -9.08 -10.59
N ASP A 90 2.41 -8.36 -9.64
CA ASP A 90 2.20 -6.91 -9.46
C ASP A 90 3.53 -6.24 -9.05
N PRO A 91 4.48 -6.08 -10.00
CA PRO A 91 5.76 -5.44 -9.71
C PRO A 91 5.55 -3.95 -9.38
N VAL A 92 6.15 -3.49 -8.28
CA VAL A 92 5.99 -2.11 -7.78
C VAL A 92 7.32 -1.39 -7.81
N THR A 93 7.32 -0.18 -8.37
CA THR A 93 8.43 0.78 -8.25
C THR A 93 8.08 1.82 -7.19
N ILE A 94 9.01 2.08 -6.27
CA ILE A 94 8.83 3.10 -5.24
C ILE A 94 9.72 4.30 -5.57
N TYR A 95 9.10 5.47 -5.66
CA TYR A 95 9.79 6.75 -5.84
C TYR A 95 9.94 7.41 -4.48
N ALA A 96 11.16 7.81 -4.15
CA ALA A 96 11.48 8.52 -2.91
C ALA A 96 12.39 9.70 -3.23
N ALA A 97 12.05 10.87 -2.68
CA ALA A 97 12.88 12.06 -2.72
C ALA A 97 12.60 12.95 -1.50
N PRO A 98 13.59 13.75 -1.07
CA PRO A 98 13.38 14.80 -0.09
C PRO A 98 12.24 15.75 -0.49
N VAL A 99 11.38 16.11 0.46
CA VAL A 99 10.21 16.97 0.18
C VAL A 99 10.64 18.33 -0.37
N ASP A 100 11.71 18.90 0.16
CA ASP A 100 12.29 20.17 -0.28
C ASP A 100 12.83 20.16 -1.73
N ARG A 101 13.01 18.98 -2.33
CA ARG A 101 13.37 18.84 -3.75
C ARG A 101 12.16 18.75 -4.70
N ILE A 102 10.98 18.49 -4.17
CA ILE A 102 9.74 18.33 -4.95
C ILE A 102 8.79 19.50 -4.73
N ALA A 103 8.73 20.01 -3.50
CA ALA A 103 7.82 21.06 -3.10
C ALA A 103 8.20 22.40 -3.76
N ASP A 104 7.20 23.04 -4.34
CA ASP A 104 7.28 24.40 -4.89
C ASP A 104 6.02 25.18 -4.46
N ALA A 105 6.00 26.49 -4.71
CA ALA A 105 4.86 27.33 -4.46
C ALA A 105 3.63 26.81 -5.23
N VAL A 106 2.60 26.41 -4.50
CA VAL A 106 1.31 25.99 -5.09
C VAL A 106 0.61 27.22 -5.66
N PRO A 107 0.33 27.29 -6.97
CA PRO A 107 -0.36 28.44 -7.54
C PRO A 107 -1.76 28.60 -6.92
N PRO A 108 -2.26 29.83 -6.76
CA PRO A 108 -3.56 30.06 -6.14
C PRO A 108 -4.68 29.26 -6.83
N VAL A 109 -5.58 28.68 -6.02
CA VAL A 109 -6.79 27.99 -6.49
C VAL A 109 -6.53 26.72 -7.33
N THR A 110 -5.31 26.16 -7.31
CA THR A 110 -4.96 24.97 -8.10
C THR A 110 -4.95 23.66 -7.34
N ALA A 111 -4.71 23.67 -6.02
CA ALA A 111 -4.74 22.47 -5.19
C ALA A 111 -5.23 22.78 -3.78
N PHE A 112 -6.06 21.89 -3.23
CA PHE A 112 -6.66 22.06 -1.91
C PHE A 112 -6.54 20.78 -1.09
N MET A 113 -5.77 20.86 0.00
CA MET A 113 -5.75 19.83 1.03
C MET A 113 -7.04 19.86 1.83
N HIS A 114 -7.62 18.69 2.09
CA HIS A 114 -8.82 18.54 2.88
C HIS A 114 -8.93 17.12 3.45
N TRP A 115 -9.62 17.00 4.57
CA TRP A 115 -10.04 15.73 5.13
C TRP A 115 -11.31 15.95 5.96
N PRO A 116 -12.36 15.12 5.85
CA PRO A 116 -12.50 13.94 4.98
C PRO A 116 -12.56 14.32 3.48
N PRO A 117 -12.35 13.36 2.56
CA PRO A 117 -12.42 13.61 1.11
C PRO A 117 -13.79 14.17 0.69
N LEU A 118 -13.79 15.26 -0.09
CA LEU A 118 -15.00 15.82 -0.70
C LEU A 118 -15.63 14.79 -1.66
N GLN A 119 -16.94 14.87 -1.89
CA GLN A 119 -17.64 13.92 -2.77
C GLN A 119 -17.02 13.87 -4.17
N ILE A 120 -16.69 15.03 -4.76
CA ILE A 120 -16.02 15.11 -6.07
C ILE A 120 -14.69 14.33 -6.12
N VAL A 121 -13.94 14.26 -5.01
CA VAL A 121 -12.70 13.48 -4.93
C VAL A 121 -13.00 11.99 -4.86
N ARG A 122 -14.04 11.59 -4.12
CA ARG A 122 -14.50 10.19 -4.05
C ARG A 122 -15.01 9.68 -5.40
N ASP A 123 -15.71 10.55 -6.13
CA ASP A 123 -16.22 10.25 -7.47
C ASP A 123 -15.06 10.07 -8.46
N LEU A 124 -14.11 11.02 -8.49
CA LEU A 124 -12.89 10.91 -9.31
C LEU A 124 -12.10 9.64 -9.01
N TRP A 125 -11.91 9.30 -7.74
CA TRP A 125 -11.26 8.06 -7.35
C TRP A 125 -12.02 6.84 -7.87
N SER A 126 -13.34 6.80 -7.72
CA SER A 126 -14.16 5.67 -8.16
C SER A 126 -14.09 5.48 -9.68
N GLU A 127 -14.20 6.57 -10.43
CA GLU A 127 -14.09 6.58 -11.91
C GLU A 127 -12.70 6.11 -12.39
N LEU A 128 -11.65 6.37 -11.61
CA LEU A 128 -10.26 5.99 -11.93
C LEU A 128 -9.82 4.68 -11.27
N GLY A 129 -10.77 3.84 -10.83
CA GLY A 129 -10.47 2.49 -10.33
C GLY A 129 -10.02 2.41 -8.85
N ILE A 130 -10.17 3.50 -8.10
CA ILE A 130 -10.03 3.56 -6.64
C ILE A 130 -11.43 3.54 -6.03
N GLY A 131 -12.09 2.39 -6.16
CA GLY A 131 -13.43 2.17 -5.62
C GLY A 131 -13.48 2.10 -4.08
N PRO A 132 -14.67 1.84 -3.51
CA PRO A 132 -14.92 1.95 -2.07
C PRO A 132 -13.95 1.16 -1.19
N ALA A 133 -13.54 -0.04 -1.60
CA ALA A 133 -12.61 -0.86 -0.83
C ALA A 133 -11.20 -0.23 -0.69
N ARG A 134 -10.72 0.45 -1.74
CA ARG A 134 -9.43 1.17 -1.70
C ARG A 134 -9.56 2.50 -0.97
N GLN A 135 -10.69 3.20 -1.10
CA GLN A 135 -10.96 4.41 -0.30
C GLN A 135 -11.04 4.09 1.19
N ALA A 136 -11.60 2.94 1.58
CA ALA A 136 -11.62 2.48 2.96
C ALA A 136 -10.21 2.26 3.54
N VAL A 137 -9.18 2.03 2.71
CA VAL A 137 -7.78 2.00 3.17
C VAL A 137 -7.35 3.39 3.66
N MET A 138 -7.70 4.43 2.92
CA MET A 138 -7.37 5.82 3.27
C MET A 138 -8.01 6.23 4.60
N GLU A 139 -9.25 5.78 4.84
CA GLU A 139 -9.95 5.99 6.12
C GLU A 139 -9.31 5.25 7.31
N ARG A 140 -8.50 4.21 7.07
CA ARG A 140 -7.77 3.47 8.11
C ARG A 140 -6.35 3.99 8.34
N ALA A 141 -5.77 4.72 7.39
CA ALA A 141 -4.40 5.23 7.48
C ALA A 141 -4.20 6.10 8.72
N ALA A 142 -3.02 6.03 9.34
CA ALA A 142 -2.73 6.87 10.50
C ALA A 142 -2.72 8.36 10.13
N GLU A 143 -2.99 9.22 11.11
CA GLU A 143 -2.81 10.66 10.97
C GLU A 143 -1.32 11.04 11.21
N PRO A 144 -0.81 12.11 10.58
CA PRO A 144 -1.49 13.01 9.64
C PRO A 144 -1.78 12.38 8.26
N ARG A 145 -2.99 12.63 7.74
CA ARG A 145 -3.44 12.23 6.40
C ARG A 145 -4.28 13.31 5.75
N SER A 146 -4.30 13.36 4.42
CA SER A 146 -5.06 14.33 3.66
C SER A 146 -5.43 13.81 2.27
N ALA A 147 -6.54 14.32 1.74
CA ALA A 147 -6.84 14.28 0.33
C ALA A 147 -6.49 15.63 -0.31
N VAL A 148 -6.09 15.62 -1.58
CA VAL A 148 -5.83 16.82 -2.36
C VAL A 148 -6.74 16.81 -3.57
N LEU A 149 -7.53 17.87 -3.74
CA LEU A 149 -8.25 18.15 -4.98
C LEU A 149 -7.41 19.08 -5.83
N GLY A 150 -6.96 18.61 -6.99
CA GLY A 150 -6.34 19.42 -8.02
C GLY A 150 -7.38 20.05 -8.94
N ARG A 151 -7.17 21.30 -9.34
CA ARG A 151 -8.06 22.05 -10.25
C ARG A 151 -7.27 22.65 -11.41
N MET A 152 -7.95 22.72 -12.55
CA MET A 152 -7.51 23.48 -13.72
C MET A 152 -8.66 24.41 -14.12
N GLY A 153 -8.52 25.70 -13.82
CA GLY A 153 -9.64 26.65 -13.86
C GLY A 153 -10.78 26.23 -12.93
N ASP A 154 -11.99 26.13 -13.48
CA ASP A 154 -13.19 25.79 -12.71
C ASP A 154 -13.51 24.30 -12.62
N ARG A 155 -12.59 23.44 -13.05
CA ARG A 155 -12.81 21.98 -13.10
C ARG A 155 -11.91 21.24 -12.13
N ALA A 156 -12.46 20.19 -11.52
CA ALA A 156 -11.68 19.17 -10.85
C ALA A 156 -10.82 18.45 -11.90
N ALA A 157 -9.51 18.45 -11.70
CA ALA A 157 -8.52 17.95 -12.65
C ALA A 157 -7.73 16.75 -12.12
N GLY A 158 -7.77 16.52 -10.80
CA GLY A 158 -7.11 15.37 -10.20
C GLY A 158 -7.40 15.22 -8.71
N ALA A 159 -7.09 14.04 -8.19
CA ALA A 159 -7.24 13.70 -6.79
C ALA A 159 -6.02 12.92 -6.30
N MET A 160 -5.52 13.26 -5.11
CA MET A 160 -4.40 12.57 -4.46
C MET A 160 -4.76 12.26 -3.00
N PHE A 161 -4.19 11.17 -2.49
CA PHE A 161 -4.16 10.87 -1.06
C PHE A 161 -2.71 10.88 -0.58
N ALA A 162 -2.46 11.48 0.57
CA ALA A 162 -1.16 11.51 1.23
C ALA A 162 -1.32 11.24 2.72
N ALA A 163 -0.39 10.47 3.30
CA ALA A 163 -0.32 10.21 4.73
C ALA A 163 1.16 10.11 5.15
N ILE A 164 1.41 10.34 6.44
CA ILE A 164 2.76 10.38 7.02
C ILE A 164 2.98 9.16 7.92
N HIS A 165 4.20 8.63 7.88
CA HIS A 165 4.75 7.69 8.85
C HIS A 165 5.85 8.41 9.63
N GLY A 166 5.89 8.25 10.96
CA GLY A 166 6.80 8.96 11.86
C GLY A 166 7.22 8.10 13.04
#